data_AF-A0A202E0J0-F1
#
_entry.id   AF-A0A202E0J0-F1
#
_cell.length_a   1.000
_cell.length_b   1.000
_cell.length_c   1.000
_cell.angle_alpha   90.00
_cell.angle_beta   90.00
_cell.angle_gamma   90.00
#
_symmetry.space_group_name_H-M   'P 1'
#
loop_
_entity.id
_entity.type
_entity.pdbx_description
1 polymer ?
#
loop_
_entity_poly.entity_id
_entity_poly.type
_entity_poly.pdbx_seq_one_letter_code
_entity_poly.pdbx_strand_id
1 'polypeptide(L)'
;MRPYLAIIKDSFREAMVSKLLWILMVICTGMLLTFVPLDMVDVYPDGIAAKEINNPVAMAEKLIAANAKGADAAHAIVRRYLDPEVTGNLALLANADADALATVLARNCSALLSDRDLAGDAGWQQIDLDDESTRLLEKGAAELESMELVQLNRRLLAAAFPEELELPESYACRIGYFSMYSTPFPQKRIDLLNDSIASFVVWTVGFVGIFLPILFTSPMIPRTFQAGAIDMLLSKPVSRGSVYLARFCGGCAFVVLISSYMVGGIFMICGFSFGYWAPRILLCIPVFIFNFAIYYSVSALIGVVWRNAVVAIFLTILFWLLCQ
;
A
#
# COMPACT_ATOMS: atom_id res chain seq x y z
N MET A 1 37.84 -19.64 23.88
CA MET A 1 36.90 -18.79 23.08
C MET A 1 37.26 -18.69 21.60
N ARG A 2 38.54 -18.50 21.21
CA ARG A 2 38.99 -18.46 19.80
C ARG A 2 38.55 -19.63 18.87
N PRO A 3 38.55 -20.91 19.28
CA PRO A 3 38.14 -22.00 18.37
C PRO A 3 36.63 -21.99 18.05
N TYR A 4 35.78 -21.52 18.95
CA TYR A 4 34.33 -21.44 18.73
C TYR A 4 33.95 -20.33 17.74
N LEU A 5 34.61 -19.18 17.84
CA LEU A 5 34.45 -18.08 16.88
C LEU A 5 34.88 -18.48 15.47
N ALA A 6 35.91 -19.33 15.35
CA ALA A 6 36.33 -19.86 14.07
C ALA A 6 35.25 -20.75 13.44
N ILE A 7 34.64 -21.66 14.21
CA ILE A 7 33.56 -22.54 13.72
C ILE A 7 32.33 -21.73 13.28
N ILE A 8 31.96 -20.69 14.04
CA ILE A 8 30.85 -19.80 13.69
C ILE A 8 31.17 -19.03 12.40
N LYS A 9 32.38 -18.49 12.28
CA LYS A 9 32.83 -17.75 11.09
C LYS A 9 32.89 -18.65 9.85
N ASP A 10 33.34 -19.89 10.02
CA ASP A 10 33.43 -20.86 8.92
C ASP A 10 32.04 -21.30 8.46
N SER A 11 31.14 -21.57 9.41
CA SER A 11 29.73 -21.87 9.12
C SER A 11 29.03 -20.69 8.42
N PHE A 12 29.35 -19.45 8.82
CA PHE A 12 28.83 -18.24 8.18
C PHE A 12 29.34 -18.10 6.75
N ARG A 13 30.63 -18.36 6.52
CA ARG A 13 31.24 -18.32 5.19
C ARG A 13 30.70 -19.42 4.28
N GLU A 14 30.49 -20.61 4.82
CA GLU A 14 29.87 -21.74 4.12
C GLU A 14 28.40 -21.42 3.75
N ALA A 15 27.65 -20.77 4.65
CA ALA A 15 26.30 -20.29 4.36
C ALA A 15 26.28 -19.18 3.29
N MET A 16 27.26 -18.27 3.29
CA MET A 16 27.37 -17.18 2.29
C MET A 16 27.72 -17.67 0.88
N VAL A 17 28.45 -18.78 0.76
CA VAL A 17 28.80 -19.38 -0.54
C VAL A 17 27.73 -20.39 -1.00
N SER A 18 26.71 -20.64 -0.17
CA SER A 18 25.64 -21.58 -0.49
C SER A 18 24.85 -21.13 -1.71
N LYS A 19 24.64 -22.06 -2.65
CA LYS A 19 23.75 -21.86 -3.82
C LYS A 19 22.34 -21.42 -3.40
N LEU A 20 21.90 -21.82 -2.21
CA LEU A 20 20.58 -21.45 -1.68
C LEU A 20 20.47 -19.94 -1.40
N LEU A 21 21.54 -19.30 -0.91
CA LEU A 21 21.55 -17.85 -0.70
C LEU A 21 21.32 -17.12 -2.02
N TRP A 22 22.08 -17.49 -3.06
CA TRP A 22 21.99 -16.87 -4.36
C TRP A 22 20.62 -17.07 -5.03
N ILE A 23 20.03 -18.27 -4.92
CA ILE A 23 18.67 -18.52 -5.41
C ILE A 23 17.66 -17.59 -4.73
N LEU A 24 17.73 -17.47 -3.39
CA LEU A 24 16.89 -16.57 -2.62
C LEU A 24 17.10 -15.10 -2.98
N MET A 25 18.35 -14.67 -3.15
CA MET A 25 18.65 -13.30 -3.58
C MET A 25 18.08 -13.02 -4.97
N VAL A 26 18.15 -13.97 -5.91
CA VAL A 26 17.54 -13.83 -7.25
C VAL A 26 16.02 -13.71 -7.14
N ILE A 27 15.37 -14.53 -6.31
CA ILE A 27 13.92 -14.44 -6.06
C ILE A 27 13.56 -13.07 -5.47
N CYS A 28 14.27 -12.62 -4.42
CA CYS A 28 14.06 -11.30 -3.83
C CYS A 28 14.32 -10.18 -4.84
N THR A 29 15.33 -10.31 -5.70
CA THR A 29 15.60 -9.34 -6.77
C THR A 29 14.45 -9.30 -7.76
N GLY A 30 13.94 -10.45 -8.20
CA GLY A 30 12.80 -10.54 -9.10
C GLY A 30 11.56 -9.87 -8.50
N MET A 31 11.28 -10.11 -7.22
CA MET A 31 10.21 -9.42 -6.50
C MET A 31 10.44 -7.91 -6.41
N LEU A 32 11.66 -7.45 -6.12
CA LEU A 32 11.97 -6.02 -6.09
C LEU A 32 11.76 -5.38 -7.47
N LEU A 33 12.13 -6.09 -8.54
CA LEU A 33 11.98 -5.62 -9.92
C LEU A 33 10.52 -5.39 -10.31
N THR A 34 9.57 -6.13 -9.73
CA THR A 34 8.14 -5.86 -9.98
C THR A 34 7.66 -4.55 -9.35
N PHE A 35 8.38 -4.01 -8.36
CA PHE A 35 8.02 -2.71 -7.75
C PHE A 35 8.69 -1.51 -8.42
N VAL A 36 9.79 -1.71 -9.14
CA VAL A 36 10.50 -0.64 -9.86
C VAL A 36 9.61 0.15 -10.83
N PRO A 37 8.76 -0.47 -11.68
CA PRO A 37 7.93 0.26 -12.64
C PRO A 37 6.71 0.94 -12.01
N LEU A 38 6.56 0.89 -10.68
CA LEU A 38 5.48 1.53 -9.95
C LEU A 38 5.84 3.00 -9.73
N ASP A 39 5.04 3.89 -10.30
CA ASP A 39 5.16 5.33 -10.18
C ASP A 39 3.89 5.89 -9.51
N MET A 40 4.03 6.93 -8.69
CA MET A 40 2.89 7.61 -8.08
C MET A 40 3.05 9.11 -8.28
N VAL A 41 2.21 9.63 -9.16
CA VAL A 41 2.20 11.04 -9.56
C VAL A 41 0.98 11.71 -8.95
N ASP A 42 1.21 12.82 -8.28
CA ASP A 42 0.13 13.71 -7.88
C ASP A 42 -0.35 14.47 -9.12
N VAL A 43 -1.59 14.23 -9.53
CA VAL A 43 -2.20 14.93 -10.65
C VAL A 43 -3.37 15.74 -10.11
N TYR A 44 -3.51 16.97 -10.59
CA TYR A 44 -4.72 17.73 -10.30
C TYR A 44 -5.90 16.99 -10.92
N PRO A 45 -6.95 16.69 -10.14
CA PRO A 45 -8.08 15.95 -10.67
C PRO A 45 -8.85 16.78 -11.70
N ASP A 46 -8.73 16.38 -12.97
CA ASP A 46 -9.49 16.93 -14.11
C ASP A 46 -11.00 16.58 -14.06
N GLY A 47 -11.44 15.88 -13.00
CA GLY A 47 -12.78 15.35 -12.83
C GLY A 47 -13.10 15.01 -11.37
N ILE A 48 -14.35 14.67 -11.12
CA ILE A 48 -14.86 14.15 -9.85
C ILE A 48 -14.96 12.62 -9.96
N ALA A 49 -14.40 11.90 -9.00
CA ALA A 49 -14.49 10.44 -8.95
C ALA A 49 -15.74 10.00 -8.18
N ALA A 50 -16.35 8.86 -8.55
CA ALA A 50 -17.51 8.31 -7.85
C ALA A 50 -17.27 8.13 -6.34
N LYS A 51 -16.01 7.83 -5.96
CA LYS A 51 -15.59 7.64 -4.57
C LYS A 51 -15.44 8.94 -3.77
N GLU A 52 -15.43 10.11 -4.42
CA GLU A 52 -15.45 11.43 -3.75
C GLU A 52 -16.85 11.80 -3.25
N ILE A 53 -17.87 11.06 -3.69
CA ILE A 53 -19.26 11.24 -3.25
C ILE A 53 -19.52 10.28 -2.10
N ASN A 54 -19.43 10.79 -0.87
CA ASN A 54 -19.59 9.99 0.35
C ASN A 54 -21.01 9.47 0.52
N ASN A 55 -22.01 10.26 0.13
CA ASN A 55 -23.41 9.88 0.22
C ASN A 55 -24.19 10.28 -1.06
N PRO A 56 -24.19 9.42 -2.08
CA PRO A 56 -24.79 9.75 -3.38
C PRO A 56 -26.32 9.90 -3.28
N VAL A 57 -26.97 9.19 -2.36
CA VAL A 57 -28.42 9.26 -2.16
C VAL A 57 -28.81 10.59 -1.53
N ALA A 58 -28.12 11.03 -0.47
CA ALA A 58 -28.37 12.33 0.15
C ALA A 58 -28.13 13.49 -0.82
N MET A 59 -27.09 13.39 -1.66
CA MET A 59 -26.82 14.38 -2.71
C MET A 59 -27.98 14.45 -3.73
N ALA A 60 -28.48 13.29 -4.17
CA ALA A 60 -29.62 13.23 -5.09
C ALA A 60 -30.90 13.79 -4.45
N GLU A 61 -31.16 13.52 -3.16
CA GLU A 61 -32.31 14.06 -2.44
C GLU A 61 -32.23 15.59 -2.31
N LYS A 62 -31.07 16.14 -1.95
CA LYS A 62 -30.84 17.60 -1.91
C LYS A 62 -31.03 18.24 -3.28
N LEU A 63 -30.54 17.60 -4.34
CA LEU A 63 -30.78 18.04 -5.72
C LEU A 63 -32.27 17.99 -6.05
N ILE A 64 -33.02 16.94 -5.68
CA ILE A 64 -34.48 16.84 -5.90
C ILE A 64 -35.22 17.95 -5.15
N ALA A 65 -34.87 18.19 -3.88
CA ALA A 65 -35.45 19.23 -3.04
C ALA A 65 -35.15 20.64 -3.55
N ALA A 66 -34.07 20.84 -4.32
CA ALA A 66 -33.70 22.13 -4.91
C ALA A 66 -34.74 22.71 -5.90
N ASN A 67 -35.74 21.93 -6.31
CA ASN A 67 -36.87 22.41 -7.12
C ASN A 67 -37.97 23.11 -6.29
N ALA A 68 -37.94 22.99 -4.96
CA ALA A 68 -38.93 23.60 -4.08
C ALA A 68 -38.65 25.09 -3.87
N LYS A 69 -39.72 25.90 -3.76
CA LYS A 69 -39.61 27.32 -3.42
C LYS A 69 -39.01 27.46 -2.00
N GLY A 70 -37.82 28.02 -1.89
CA GLY A 70 -37.09 28.21 -0.62
C GLY A 70 -35.97 27.20 -0.37
N ALA A 71 -35.59 26.40 -1.37
CA ALA A 71 -34.40 25.58 -1.28
C ALA A 71 -33.11 26.42 -1.30
N ASP A 72 -32.03 25.84 -0.79
CA ASP A 72 -30.71 26.46 -0.76
C ASP A 72 -30.28 26.93 -2.16
N ALA A 73 -29.76 28.15 -2.25
CA ALA A 73 -29.36 28.77 -3.50
C ALA A 73 -28.26 27.95 -4.20
N ALA A 74 -27.33 27.38 -3.44
CA ALA A 74 -26.22 26.59 -3.97
C ALA A 74 -26.71 25.33 -4.71
N HIS A 75 -27.60 24.55 -4.09
CA HIS A 75 -28.16 23.34 -4.69
C HIS A 75 -29.00 23.65 -5.95
N ALA A 76 -29.73 24.77 -5.94
CA ALA A 76 -30.54 25.20 -7.07
C ALA A 76 -29.69 25.63 -8.28
N ILE A 77 -28.55 26.27 -8.04
CA ILE A 77 -27.58 26.63 -9.07
C ILE A 77 -27.00 25.36 -9.69
N VAL A 78 -26.47 24.43 -8.89
CA VAL A 78 -25.86 23.20 -9.42
C VAL A 78 -26.87 22.36 -10.21
N ARG A 79 -28.11 22.23 -9.73
CA ARG A 79 -29.19 21.53 -10.45
C ARG A 79 -29.51 22.16 -11.81
N ARG A 80 -29.45 23.49 -11.94
CA ARG A 80 -29.78 24.22 -13.17
C ARG A 80 -28.84 23.85 -14.32
N TYR A 81 -27.56 23.69 -14.01
CA TYR A 81 -26.53 23.37 -14.99
C TYR A 81 -26.34 21.86 -15.18
N LEU A 82 -26.86 21.03 -14.27
CA LEU A 82 -26.82 19.57 -14.40
C LEU A 82 -27.66 19.09 -15.59
N ASP A 83 -27.23 18.00 -16.23
CA ASP A 83 -27.93 17.43 -17.39
C ASP A 83 -29.43 17.15 -17.06
N PRO A 84 -30.37 17.64 -17.88
CA PRO A 84 -31.81 17.44 -17.66
C PRO A 84 -32.21 15.96 -17.66
N GLU A 85 -31.52 15.08 -18.40
CA GLU A 85 -31.82 13.64 -18.41
C GLU A 85 -31.52 12.99 -17.05
N VAL A 86 -30.44 13.42 -16.41
CA VAL A 86 -30.00 12.89 -15.12
C VAL A 86 -30.95 13.40 -14.05
N THR A 87 -31.26 14.69 -14.08
CA THR A 87 -32.16 15.36 -13.13
C THR A 87 -33.56 14.75 -13.12
N GLY A 88 -34.07 14.31 -14.28
CA GLY A 88 -35.35 13.60 -14.39
C GLY A 88 -35.32 12.18 -13.80
N ASN A 89 -34.15 11.53 -13.79
CA ASN A 89 -33.97 10.14 -13.38
C ASN A 89 -33.37 9.97 -11.98
N LEU A 90 -32.99 11.04 -11.27
CA LEU A 90 -32.38 10.98 -9.93
C LEU A 90 -33.18 10.13 -8.94
N ALA A 91 -34.51 10.26 -8.93
CA ALA A 91 -35.38 9.49 -8.03
C ALA A 91 -35.40 7.99 -8.35
N LEU A 92 -35.23 7.61 -9.63
CA LEU A 92 -35.16 6.21 -10.04
C LEU A 92 -33.77 5.62 -9.73
N LEU A 93 -32.72 6.40 -9.98
CA LEU A 93 -31.33 5.99 -9.74
C LEU A 93 -31.01 5.85 -8.24
N ALA A 94 -31.53 6.75 -7.40
CA ALA A 94 -31.37 6.67 -5.93
C ALA A 94 -32.01 5.43 -5.30
N ASN A 95 -33.05 4.88 -5.93
CA ASN A 95 -33.72 3.67 -5.46
C ASN A 95 -33.10 2.37 -6.01
N ALA A 96 -32.24 2.45 -7.03
CA ALA A 96 -31.72 1.29 -7.73
C ALA A 96 -30.38 0.80 -7.16
N ASP A 97 -29.36 1.66 -7.19
CA ASP A 97 -28.01 1.33 -6.74
C ASP A 97 -27.21 2.61 -6.43
N ALA A 98 -26.61 2.66 -5.24
CA ALA A 98 -25.85 3.81 -4.76
C ALA A 98 -24.54 4.00 -5.53
N ASP A 99 -23.85 2.91 -5.91
CA ASP A 99 -22.57 2.98 -6.63
C ASP A 99 -22.78 3.44 -8.09
N ALA A 100 -23.85 2.96 -8.72
CA ALA A 100 -24.27 3.43 -10.03
C ALA A 100 -24.66 4.92 -10.01
N LEU A 101 -25.40 5.36 -8.99
CA LEU A 101 -25.77 6.76 -8.81
C LEU A 101 -24.53 7.64 -8.61
N ALA A 102 -23.58 7.22 -7.77
CA ALA A 102 -22.32 7.93 -7.55
C ALA A 102 -21.53 8.09 -8.86
N THR A 103 -21.47 7.05 -9.69
CA THR A 103 -20.77 7.08 -10.98
C THR A 103 -21.43 8.06 -11.95
N VAL A 104 -22.76 8.08 -12.01
CA VAL A 104 -23.52 9.00 -12.87
C VAL A 104 -23.38 10.44 -12.39
N LEU A 105 -23.52 10.70 -11.09
CA LEU A 105 -23.36 12.04 -10.52
C LEU A 105 -21.94 12.56 -10.74
N ALA A 106 -20.93 11.75 -10.43
CA ALA A 106 -19.52 12.11 -10.60
C ALA A 106 -19.19 12.49 -12.04
N ARG A 107 -19.69 11.73 -13.04
CA ARG A 107 -19.48 12.06 -14.46
C ARG A 107 -20.10 13.39 -14.86
N ASN A 108 -21.31 13.69 -14.40
CA ASN A 108 -22.00 14.93 -14.75
C ASN A 108 -21.40 16.14 -14.01
N CYS A 109 -21.09 16.00 -12.73
CA CYS A 109 -20.40 17.04 -11.99
C CYS A 109 -18.98 17.28 -12.54
N SER A 110 -18.30 16.26 -13.08
CA SER A 110 -17.02 16.45 -13.79
C SER A 110 -17.17 17.30 -15.03
N ALA A 111 -18.26 17.12 -15.80
CA ALA A 111 -18.52 17.95 -16.99
C ALA A 111 -18.74 19.42 -16.61
N LEU A 112 -19.39 19.67 -15.48
CA LEU A 112 -19.60 21.01 -14.92
C LEU A 112 -18.30 21.72 -14.52
N LEU A 113 -17.23 20.99 -14.22
CA LEU A 113 -15.95 21.62 -13.86
C LEU A 113 -15.37 22.48 -14.97
N SER A 114 -15.62 22.15 -16.23
CA SER A 114 -15.14 22.91 -17.39
C SER A 114 -16.14 23.97 -17.88
N ASP A 115 -17.31 24.07 -17.25
CA ASP A 115 -18.39 24.97 -17.67
C ASP A 115 -18.16 26.39 -17.13
N ARG A 116 -18.19 27.38 -18.02
CA ARG A 116 -18.02 28.79 -17.64
C ARG A 116 -19.30 29.40 -17.08
N ASP A 117 -20.46 28.85 -17.43
CA ASP A 117 -21.75 29.39 -17.05
C ASP A 117 -22.05 29.13 -15.56
N LEU A 118 -21.53 28.03 -15.01
CA LEU A 118 -21.62 27.72 -13.58
C LEU A 118 -20.96 28.80 -12.72
N ALA A 119 -19.73 29.19 -13.04
CA ALA A 119 -18.99 30.26 -12.33
C ALA A 119 -19.57 31.66 -12.60
N GLY A 120 -20.30 31.84 -13.69
CA GLY A 120 -20.93 33.11 -14.07
C GLY A 120 -22.27 33.40 -13.40
N ASP A 121 -22.84 32.45 -12.65
CA ASP A 121 -24.15 32.63 -12.02
C ASP A 121 -24.09 33.63 -10.86
N ALA A 122 -24.89 34.70 -10.96
CA ALA A 122 -24.97 35.74 -9.93
C ALA A 122 -25.47 35.23 -8.57
N GLY A 123 -26.06 34.03 -8.53
CA GLY A 123 -26.49 33.38 -7.29
C GLY A 123 -25.32 33.06 -6.32
N TRP A 124 -24.10 32.88 -6.82
CA TRP A 124 -22.93 32.61 -5.98
C TRP A 124 -22.51 33.80 -5.10
N GLN A 125 -22.80 35.04 -5.52
CA GLN A 125 -22.46 36.24 -4.75
C GLN A 125 -23.25 36.38 -3.44
N GLN A 126 -24.33 35.60 -3.29
CA GLN A 126 -25.21 35.62 -2.11
C GLN A 126 -24.83 34.54 -1.09
N ILE A 127 -23.88 33.67 -1.43
CA ILE A 127 -23.44 32.53 -0.62
C ILE A 127 -22.10 32.88 0.02
N ASP A 128 -21.95 32.58 1.30
CA ASP A 128 -20.69 32.77 2.02
C ASP A 128 -19.67 31.73 1.51
N LEU A 129 -18.66 32.20 0.80
CA LEU A 129 -17.65 31.40 0.10
C LEU A 129 -16.27 31.72 0.67
N ASP A 130 -15.35 30.76 0.57
CA ASP A 130 -13.95 30.95 0.98
C ASP A 130 -13.29 32.16 0.29
N ASP A 131 -12.35 32.80 0.99
CA ASP A 131 -11.67 34.03 0.55
C ASP A 131 -11.04 33.88 -0.85
N GLU A 132 -10.53 32.70 -1.18
CA GLU A 132 -9.91 32.44 -2.49
C GLU A 132 -10.95 32.26 -3.61
N SER A 133 -12.10 31.66 -3.30
CA SER A 133 -13.21 31.49 -4.24
C SER A 133 -13.83 32.84 -4.60
N THR A 134 -13.99 33.72 -3.61
CA THR A 134 -14.50 35.08 -3.81
C THR A 134 -13.57 35.91 -4.70
N ARG A 135 -12.24 35.82 -4.51
CA ARG A 135 -11.26 36.49 -5.39
C ARG A 135 -11.32 36.01 -6.83
N LEU A 136 -11.49 34.70 -7.04
CA LEU A 136 -11.58 34.12 -8.39
C LEU A 136 -12.91 34.49 -9.07
N LEU A 137 -14.01 34.60 -8.32
CA LEU A 137 -15.28 35.11 -8.84
C LEU A 137 -15.20 36.60 -9.22
N GLU A 138 -14.50 37.42 -8.43
CA GLU A 138 -14.28 38.85 -8.72
C GLU A 138 -13.45 39.09 -9.98
N LYS A 139 -12.49 38.19 -10.28
CA LYS A 139 -11.70 38.20 -11.53
C LYS A 139 -12.57 37.91 -12.76
N GLY A 140 -13.71 37.23 -12.57
CA GLY A 140 -14.72 36.96 -13.59
C GLY A 140 -14.44 35.71 -14.43
N ALA A 141 -15.46 34.86 -14.58
CA ALA A 141 -15.43 33.56 -15.30
C ALA A 141 -14.86 33.62 -16.75
N ALA A 142 -14.88 34.80 -17.38
CA ALA A 142 -14.37 35.01 -18.74
C ALA A 142 -12.83 35.13 -18.81
N GLU A 143 -12.19 35.66 -17.76
CA GLU A 143 -10.75 35.96 -17.75
C GLU A 143 -9.89 34.86 -17.12
N LEU A 144 -10.51 33.85 -16.49
CA LEU A 144 -9.80 32.73 -15.87
C LEU A 144 -9.18 31.77 -16.91
N GLU A 145 -7.97 31.31 -16.60
CA GLU A 145 -7.32 30.22 -17.32
C GLU A 145 -8.10 28.90 -17.09
N SER A 146 -8.02 27.94 -18.02
CA SER A 146 -8.79 26.69 -17.93
C SER A 146 -8.54 25.92 -16.63
N MET A 147 -7.32 25.97 -16.09
CA MET A 147 -6.98 25.34 -14.82
C MET A 147 -7.57 26.09 -13.62
N GLU A 148 -7.53 27.42 -13.62
CA GLU A 148 -8.13 28.26 -12.57
C GLU A 148 -9.66 28.11 -12.55
N LEU A 149 -10.29 27.94 -13.72
CA LEU A 149 -11.73 27.73 -13.85
C LEU A 149 -12.18 26.40 -13.26
N VAL A 150 -11.45 25.31 -13.54
CA VAL A 150 -11.71 23.99 -12.95
C VAL A 150 -11.57 24.04 -11.43
N GLN A 151 -10.55 24.76 -10.93
CA GLN A 151 -10.37 24.94 -9.48
C GLN A 151 -11.51 25.70 -8.83
N LEU A 152 -11.95 26.80 -9.45
CA LEU A 152 -13.09 27.58 -8.97
C LEU A 152 -14.36 26.73 -8.94
N ASN A 153 -14.72 26.07 -10.04
CA ASN A 153 -15.92 25.24 -10.11
C ASN A 153 -15.89 24.07 -9.12
N ARG A 154 -14.71 23.47 -8.88
CA ARG A 154 -14.53 22.43 -7.87
C ARG A 154 -14.82 22.96 -6.46
N ARG A 155 -14.37 24.18 -6.14
CA ARG A 155 -14.67 24.84 -4.86
C ARG A 155 -16.14 25.21 -4.72
N LEU A 156 -16.77 25.70 -5.78
CA LEU A 156 -18.20 26.00 -5.78
C LEU A 156 -19.05 24.74 -5.55
N LEU A 157 -18.68 23.61 -6.18
CA LEU A 157 -19.34 22.33 -5.96
C LEU A 157 -19.10 21.78 -4.55
N ALA A 158 -17.90 21.92 -3.99
CA ALA A 158 -17.60 21.56 -2.60
C ALA A 158 -18.42 22.40 -1.60
N ALA A 159 -18.53 23.71 -1.84
CA ALA A 159 -19.32 24.62 -1.03
C ALA A 159 -20.83 24.31 -1.10
N ALA A 160 -21.31 23.85 -2.25
CA ALA A 160 -22.70 23.44 -2.41
C ALA A 160 -23.03 22.13 -1.68
N PHE A 161 -22.07 21.23 -1.48
CA PHE A 161 -22.29 19.90 -0.88
C PHE A 161 -21.19 19.55 0.13
N PRO A 162 -21.11 20.25 1.27
CA PRO A 162 -19.98 20.10 2.21
C PRO A 162 -19.95 18.73 2.91
N GLU A 163 -21.10 18.08 3.11
CA GLU A 163 -21.17 16.75 3.77
C GLU A 163 -21.17 15.59 2.77
N GLU A 164 -21.70 15.81 1.55
CA GLU A 164 -21.83 14.76 0.53
C GLU A 164 -20.63 14.66 -0.40
N LEU A 165 -19.86 15.75 -0.54
CA LEU A 165 -18.80 15.91 -1.52
C LEU A 165 -17.49 16.28 -0.81
N GLU A 166 -16.73 15.28 -0.38
CA GLU A 166 -15.38 15.50 0.14
C GLU A 166 -14.40 15.61 -1.03
N LEU A 167 -14.32 16.81 -1.61
CA LEU A 167 -13.35 17.11 -2.65
C LEU A 167 -12.02 17.52 -1.99
N PRO A 168 -10.96 16.71 -2.06
CA PRO A 168 -9.66 17.13 -1.56
C PRO A 168 -9.18 18.37 -2.34
N GLU A 169 -8.73 19.41 -1.60
CA GLU A 169 -8.44 20.75 -2.13
C GLU A 169 -7.35 20.80 -3.21
N SER A 170 -6.50 19.77 -3.35
CA SER A 170 -5.27 19.95 -4.13
C SER A 170 -4.67 18.71 -4.79
N TYR A 171 -5.03 17.48 -4.42
CA TYR A 171 -4.29 16.30 -4.91
C TYR A 171 -5.18 15.08 -5.14
N ALA A 172 -5.13 14.53 -6.35
CA ALA A 172 -5.54 13.16 -6.63
C ALA A 172 -4.28 12.34 -6.99
N CYS A 173 -4.09 11.21 -6.33
CA CYS A 173 -2.95 10.35 -6.58
C CYS A 173 -3.26 9.44 -7.77
N ARG A 174 -2.36 9.43 -8.76
CA ARG A 174 -2.41 8.52 -9.91
C ARG A 174 -1.29 7.49 -9.76
N ILE A 175 -1.66 6.22 -9.83
CA ILE A 175 -0.70 5.11 -9.78
C ILE A 175 -0.39 4.73 -11.23
N GLY A 176 0.88 4.83 -11.61
CA GLY A 176 1.42 4.33 -12.87
C GLY A 176 2.07 2.97 -12.68
N TYR A 177 1.81 2.04 -13.59
CA TYR A 177 2.58 0.81 -13.74
C TYR A 177 2.93 0.62 -15.20
N PHE A 178 4.23 0.71 -15.54
CA PHE A 178 4.74 0.44 -16.90
C PHE A 178 3.93 1.16 -18.00
N SER A 179 3.78 2.48 -17.87
CA SER A 179 2.99 3.37 -18.77
C SER A 179 1.47 3.24 -18.72
N MET A 180 0.93 2.28 -17.95
CA MET A 180 -0.51 2.21 -17.67
C MET A 180 -0.80 3.02 -16.42
N TYR A 181 -1.60 4.08 -16.55
CA TYR A 181 -2.01 4.90 -15.43
C TYR A 181 -3.41 4.51 -14.97
N SER A 182 -3.60 4.40 -13.67
CA SER A 182 -4.92 4.27 -13.08
C SER A 182 -5.71 5.57 -13.25
N THR A 183 -7.04 5.48 -13.09
CA THR A 183 -7.85 6.67 -12.82
C THR A 183 -7.34 7.36 -11.55
N PRO A 184 -7.33 8.70 -11.48
CA PRO A 184 -6.96 9.43 -10.27
C PRO A 184 -7.84 9.01 -9.09
N PHE A 185 -7.22 8.73 -7.95
CA PHE A 185 -7.91 8.40 -6.71
C PHE A 185 -7.87 9.60 -5.74
N PRO A 186 -8.96 9.89 -5.04
CA PRO A 186 -9.09 11.03 -4.13
C PRO A 186 -8.47 10.75 -2.75
N GLN A 187 -7.31 10.12 -2.74
CA GLN A 187 -6.58 9.82 -1.51
C GLN A 187 -5.22 10.47 -1.59
N LYS A 188 -4.83 11.12 -0.49
CA LYS A 188 -3.51 11.73 -0.37
C LYS A 188 -2.45 10.67 -0.63
N ARG A 189 -1.50 10.97 -1.52
CA ARG A 189 -0.40 10.07 -1.88
C ARG A 189 0.30 9.46 -0.68
N ILE A 190 0.51 10.24 0.38
CA ILE A 190 1.19 9.79 1.60
C ILE A 190 0.37 8.74 2.36
N ASP A 191 -0.95 8.90 2.45
CA ASP A 191 -1.80 7.98 3.20
C ASP A 191 -1.97 6.67 2.42
N LEU A 192 -2.18 6.76 1.12
CA LEU A 192 -2.22 5.59 0.23
C LEU A 192 -0.87 4.84 0.25
N LEU A 193 0.25 5.57 0.23
CA LEU A 193 1.59 4.97 0.32
C LEU A 193 1.79 4.28 1.68
N ASN A 194 1.38 4.89 2.79
CA ASN A 194 1.49 4.29 4.12
C ASN A 194 0.64 3.02 4.25
N ASP A 195 -0.62 3.03 3.81
CA ASP A 195 -1.51 1.86 3.85
C ASP A 195 -1.01 0.73 2.95
N SER A 196 -0.53 1.08 1.76
CA SER A 196 0.06 0.13 0.82
C SER A 196 1.35 -0.47 1.37
N ILE A 197 2.23 0.35 1.95
CA ILE A 197 3.46 -0.12 2.61
C ILE A 197 3.10 -1.02 3.79
N ALA A 198 2.13 -0.65 4.64
CA ALA A 198 1.75 -1.45 5.80
C ALA A 198 1.21 -2.82 5.39
N SER A 199 0.29 -2.86 4.43
CA SER A 199 -0.29 -4.09 3.89
C SER A 199 0.77 -4.96 3.22
N PHE A 200 1.65 -4.33 2.42
CA PHE A 200 2.76 -5.01 1.78
C PHE A 200 3.77 -5.57 2.79
N VAL A 201 4.10 -4.81 3.84
CA VAL A 201 4.97 -5.25 4.94
C VAL A 201 4.35 -6.43 5.66
N VAL A 202 3.06 -6.42 5.99
CA VAL A 202 2.40 -7.56 6.66
C VAL A 202 2.46 -8.81 5.78
N TRP A 203 2.11 -8.68 4.50
CA TRP A 203 2.14 -9.79 3.55
C TRP A 203 3.56 -10.34 3.34
N THR A 204 4.54 -9.43 3.22
CA THR A 204 5.96 -9.75 3.05
C THR A 204 6.54 -10.38 4.32
N VAL A 205 6.22 -9.87 5.50
CA VAL A 205 6.65 -10.43 6.81
C VAL A 205 6.13 -11.84 6.98
N GLY A 206 4.83 -12.05 6.74
CA GLY A 206 4.19 -13.35 6.90
C GLY A 206 4.73 -14.37 5.90
N PHE A 207 4.57 -14.11 4.61
CA PHE A 207 4.80 -15.14 3.59
C PHE A 207 6.28 -15.23 3.19
N VAL A 208 6.87 -14.12 2.76
CA VAL A 208 8.22 -14.14 2.16
C VAL A 208 9.32 -14.12 3.23
N GLY A 209 9.13 -13.39 4.32
CA GLY A 209 10.10 -13.22 5.39
C GLY A 209 10.27 -14.42 6.31
N ILE A 210 9.26 -15.28 6.40
CA ILE A 210 9.23 -16.42 7.33
C ILE A 210 9.27 -17.73 6.55
N PHE A 211 8.29 -17.99 5.66
CA PHE A 211 8.21 -19.30 5.00
C PHE A 211 9.37 -19.57 4.08
N LEU A 212 9.74 -18.61 3.23
CA LEU A 212 10.75 -18.82 2.23
C LEU A 212 12.11 -19.14 2.90
N PRO A 213 12.61 -18.34 3.86
CA PRO A 213 13.81 -18.69 4.62
C PRO A 213 13.70 -20.02 5.36
N ILE A 214 12.59 -20.31 6.05
CA ILE A 214 12.42 -21.57 6.80
C ILE A 214 12.52 -22.78 5.87
N LEU A 215 11.89 -22.73 4.70
CA LEU A 215 11.92 -23.80 3.71
C LEU A 215 13.36 -24.05 3.20
N PHE A 216 14.14 -22.98 3.01
CA PHE A 216 15.55 -23.07 2.61
C PHE A 216 16.49 -23.45 3.77
N THR A 217 16.21 -23.06 5.01
CA THR A 217 17.05 -23.37 6.19
C THR A 217 16.72 -24.72 6.83
N SER A 218 15.50 -25.24 6.64
CA SER A 218 15.07 -26.52 7.20
C SER A 218 16.03 -27.68 6.92
N PRO A 219 16.55 -27.88 5.69
CA PRO A 219 17.49 -28.97 5.45
C PRO A 219 18.87 -28.78 6.12
N MET A 220 19.22 -27.58 6.60
CA MET A 220 20.54 -27.33 7.18
C MET A 220 20.76 -28.04 8.53
N ILE A 221 19.74 -28.16 9.38
CA ILE A 221 19.86 -28.78 10.71
C ILE A 221 19.81 -30.32 10.63
N PRO A 222 18.84 -30.95 9.96
CA PRO A 222 18.71 -32.41 9.92
C PRO A 222 19.83 -33.08 9.13
N ARG A 223 20.37 -32.43 8.07
CA ARG A 223 21.51 -32.96 7.32
C ARG A 223 22.78 -33.06 8.17
N THR A 224 22.99 -32.17 9.12
CA THR A 224 24.10 -32.29 10.08
C THR A 224 23.95 -33.44 11.08
N PHE A 225 22.73 -33.94 11.28
CA PHE A 225 22.44 -35.06 12.18
C PHE A 225 22.23 -36.40 11.44
N GLN A 226 22.36 -36.43 10.10
CA GLN A 226 22.36 -37.66 9.31
C GLN A 226 23.71 -38.39 9.43
N ALA A 227 23.67 -39.71 9.53
CA ALA A 227 24.83 -40.56 9.80
C ALA A 227 25.87 -40.46 8.67
N GLY A 228 27.12 -40.11 9.00
CA GLY A 228 28.25 -39.99 8.06
C GLY A 228 29.20 -38.82 8.34
N ALA A 229 28.68 -37.64 8.70
CA ALA A 229 29.53 -36.46 9.01
C ALA A 229 29.93 -36.35 10.50
N ILE A 230 29.16 -36.98 11.39
CA ILE A 230 29.43 -36.99 12.83
C ILE A 230 30.70 -37.80 13.15
N ASP A 231 30.95 -38.92 12.47
CA ASP A 231 32.14 -39.77 12.70
C ASP A 231 33.45 -39.10 12.28
N MET A 232 33.44 -38.22 11.28
CA MET A 232 34.63 -37.50 10.82
C MET A 232 34.95 -36.27 11.69
N LEU A 233 33.92 -35.64 12.29
CA LEU A 233 34.06 -34.56 13.26
C LEU A 233 34.37 -35.06 14.70
N LEU A 234 34.16 -36.35 14.99
CA LEU A 234 34.38 -36.96 16.31
C LEU A 234 35.85 -37.23 16.68
N SER A 235 36.82 -36.88 15.82
CA SER A 235 38.24 -36.92 16.18
C SER A 235 38.66 -35.80 17.16
N LYS A 236 37.80 -34.79 17.38
CA LYS A 236 37.96 -33.76 18.43
C LYS A 236 36.66 -33.61 19.24
N PRO A 237 36.72 -33.43 20.57
CA PRO A 237 35.54 -33.33 21.41
C PRO A 237 34.88 -31.96 21.22
N VAL A 238 33.98 -31.86 20.24
CA VAL A 238 33.12 -30.69 20.04
C VAL A 238 31.78 -30.95 20.73
N SER A 239 31.35 -30.06 21.63
CA SER A 239 30.11 -30.28 22.39
C SER A 239 28.88 -30.22 21.47
N ARG A 240 27.95 -31.18 21.60
CA ARG A 240 26.76 -31.29 20.74
C ARG A 240 25.90 -30.02 20.72
N GLY A 241 25.82 -29.33 21.87
CA GLY A 241 25.13 -28.04 21.98
C GLY A 241 25.81 -26.90 21.22
N SER A 242 27.15 -26.91 21.10
CA SER A 242 27.87 -25.88 20.33
C SER A 242 27.66 -26.01 18.82
N VAL A 243 27.53 -27.24 18.31
CA VAL A 243 27.19 -27.50 16.90
C VAL A 243 25.77 -27.02 16.60
N TYR A 244 24.82 -27.29 17.50
CA TYR A 244 23.45 -26.79 17.39
C TYR A 244 23.41 -25.25 17.38
N LEU A 245 24.06 -24.60 18.36
CA LEU A 245 24.04 -23.14 18.47
C LEU A 245 24.74 -22.46 17.29
N ALA A 246 25.85 -23.01 16.79
CA ALA A 246 26.54 -22.48 15.61
C ALA A 246 25.66 -22.53 14.35
N ARG A 247 24.90 -23.62 14.15
CA ARG A 247 23.96 -23.75 13.04
C ARG A 247 22.71 -22.88 13.22
N PHE A 248 22.26 -22.71 14.45
CA PHE A 248 21.17 -21.78 14.76
C PHE A 248 21.59 -20.34 14.40
N CYS A 249 22.75 -19.89 14.88
CA CYS A 249 23.29 -18.58 14.54
C CYS A 249 23.55 -18.41 13.03
N GLY A 250 23.97 -19.47 12.34
CA GLY A 250 24.12 -19.47 10.88
C GLY A 250 22.81 -19.22 10.14
N GLY A 251 21.71 -19.83 10.59
CA GLY A 251 20.36 -19.59 10.06
C GLY A 251 19.89 -18.16 10.32
N CYS A 252 20.07 -17.64 11.53
CA CYS A 252 19.71 -16.25 11.84
C CYS A 252 20.53 -15.24 11.00
N ALA A 253 21.83 -15.47 10.86
CA ALA A 253 22.71 -14.68 10.02
C ALA A 253 22.27 -14.63 8.55
N PHE A 254 21.88 -15.80 8.02
CA PHE A 254 21.35 -15.92 6.67
C PHE A 254 20.09 -15.06 6.49
N VAL A 255 19.19 -15.08 7.46
CA VAL A 255 17.96 -14.26 7.42
C VAL A 255 18.23 -12.78 7.57
N VAL A 256 19.20 -12.37 8.38
CA VAL A 256 19.63 -10.97 8.47
C VAL A 256 20.06 -10.46 7.10
N LEU A 257 20.84 -11.24 6.34
CA LEU A 257 21.32 -10.85 5.01
C LEU A 257 20.17 -10.72 4.00
N ILE A 258 19.26 -11.71 3.92
CA ILE A 258 18.16 -11.65 2.95
C ILE A 258 17.14 -10.55 3.32
N SER A 259 16.81 -10.40 4.60
CA SER A 259 15.86 -9.40 5.06
C SER A 259 16.42 -7.99 4.90
N SER A 260 17.71 -7.78 5.19
CA SER A 260 18.34 -6.47 4.95
C SER A 260 18.42 -6.13 3.46
N TYR A 261 18.69 -7.10 2.60
CA TYR A 261 18.65 -6.90 1.15
C TYR A 261 17.24 -6.54 0.65
N MET A 262 16.22 -7.29 1.07
CA MET A 262 14.84 -7.07 0.63
C MET A 262 14.28 -5.75 1.16
N VAL A 263 14.36 -5.51 2.47
CA VAL A 263 13.87 -4.27 3.11
C VAL A 263 14.68 -3.06 2.63
N GLY A 264 16.00 -3.20 2.49
CA GLY A 264 16.86 -2.15 1.94
C GLY A 264 16.53 -1.83 0.47
N GLY A 265 16.21 -2.84 -0.33
CA GLY A 265 15.76 -2.69 -1.71
C GLY A 265 14.45 -1.90 -1.80
N ILE A 266 13.45 -2.27 -0.99
CA ILE A 266 12.16 -1.54 -0.90
C ILE A 266 12.40 -0.09 -0.47
N PHE A 267 13.23 0.12 0.55
CA PHE A 267 13.59 1.46 1.02
C PHE A 267 14.24 2.31 -0.08
N MET A 268 15.18 1.75 -0.85
CA MET A 268 15.78 2.44 -1.99
C MET A 268 14.77 2.74 -3.10
N ILE A 269 13.93 1.77 -3.47
CA ILE A 269 12.90 1.97 -4.51
C ILE A 269 11.92 3.06 -4.07
N CYS A 270 11.47 3.05 -2.80
CA CYS A 270 10.58 4.10 -2.31
C CYS A 270 11.24 5.48 -2.29
N GLY A 271 12.52 5.55 -1.91
CA GLY A 271 13.29 6.79 -1.91
C GLY A 271 13.51 7.35 -3.31
N PHE A 272 13.84 6.51 -4.29
CA PHE A 272 14.12 6.92 -5.67
C PHE A 272 12.86 7.13 -6.51
N SER A 273 11.89 6.23 -6.44
CA SER A 273 10.66 6.31 -7.25
C SER A 273 9.66 7.31 -6.66
N PHE A 274 9.47 7.34 -5.34
CA PHE A 274 8.44 8.19 -4.72
C PHE A 274 9.00 9.46 -4.04
N GLY A 275 10.32 9.59 -3.92
CA GLY A 275 10.92 10.68 -3.14
C GLY A 275 10.60 10.60 -1.64
N TYR A 276 10.00 9.48 -1.18
CA TYR A 276 9.58 9.29 0.20
C TYR A 276 10.62 8.45 0.94
N TRP A 277 11.43 9.13 1.75
CA TRP A 277 12.44 8.50 2.59
C TRP A 277 11.87 8.28 3.99
N ALA A 278 11.37 7.07 4.26
CA ALA A 278 10.89 6.69 5.58
C ALA A 278 11.89 5.74 6.27
N PRO A 279 12.75 6.26 7.18
CA PRO A 279 13.70 5.42 7.93
C PRO A 279 13.00 4.36 8.78
N ARG A 280 11.72 4.59 9.11
CA ARG A 280 10.87 3.67 9.87
C ARG A 280 10.72 2.31 9.17
N ILE A 281 10.90 2.22 7.85
CA ILE A 281 10.91 0.95 7.10
C ILE A 281 12.10 0.06 7.54
N LEU A 282 13.25 0.64 7.90
CA LEU A 282 14.42 -0.13 8.35
C LEU A 282 14.20 -0.81 9.70
N LEU A 283 13.31 -0.27 10.55
CA LEU A 283 12.88 -0.90 11.80
C LEU A 283 12.11 -2.21 11.57
N CYS A 284 11.70 -2.52 10.33
CA CYS A 284 11.14 -3.84 10.02
C CYS A 284 12.20 -4.94 10.11
N ILE A 285 13.48 -4.67 9.80
CA ILE A 285 14.56 -5.68 9.82
C ILE A 285 14.66 -6.43 11.16
N PRO A 286 14.75 -5.76 12.33
CA PRO A 286 14.78 -6.47 13.61
C PRO A 286 13.49 -7.24 13.91
N VAL A 287 12.34 -6.76 13.46
CA VAL A 287 11.06 -7.48 13.59
C VAL A 287 11.08 -8.78 12.76
N PHE A 288 11.61 -8.74 11.53
CA PHE A 288 11.81 -9.94 10.71
C PHE A 288 12.71 -10.97 11.41
N ILE A 289 13.84 -10.51 11.97
CA ILE A 289 14.79 -11.40 12.66
C ILE A 289 14.16 -12.02 13.90
N PHE A 290 13.46 -11.22 14.70
CA PHE A 290 12.79 -11.68 15.91
C PHE A 290 11.72 -12.73 15.58
N ASN A 291 10.86 -12.44 14.59
CA ASN A 291 9.79 -13.35 14.20
C ASN A 291 10.35 -14.67 13.62
N PHE A 292 11.34 -14.57 12.72
CA PHE A 292 12.03 -15.75 12.20
C PHE A 292 12.67 -16.58 13.32
N ALA A 293 13.31 -15.95 14.31
CA ALA A 293 13.96 -16.67 15.40
C ALA A 293 12.98 -17.52 16.23
N ILE A 294 11.74 -17.07 16.41
CA ILE A 294 10.68 -17.82 17.09
C ILE A 294 10.34 -19.09 16.31
N TYR A 295 9.97 -18.94 15.03
CA TYR A 295 9.60 -20.09 14.19
C TYR A 295 10.77 -21.04 13.94
N TYR A 296 11.97 -20.50 13.74
CA TYR A 296 13.17 -21.29 13.53
C TYR A 296 13.57 -22.07 14.80
N SER A 297 13.30 -21.55 16.00
CA SER A 297 13.51 -22.31 17.24
C SER A 297 12.61 -23.54 17.32
N VAL A 298 11.34 -23.42 16.92
CA VAL A 298 10.40 -24.55 16.85
C VAL A 298 10.86 -25.55 15.78
N SER A 299 11.20 -25.07 14.59
CA SER A 299 11.70 -25.90 13.48
C SER A 299 12.97 -26.67 13.86
N ALA A 300 13.91 -25.99 14.52
CA ALA A 300 15.18 -26.55 14.98
C ALA A 300 14.97 -27.63 16.04
N LEU A 301 14.07 -27.42 17.00
CA LEU A 301 13.74 -28.40 18.03
C LEU A 301 13.19 -29.69 17.41
N ILE A 302 12.22 -29.56 16.50
CA ILE A 302 11.59 -30.69 15.82
C ILE A 302 12.60 -31.41 14.91
N GLY A 303 13.45 -30.67 14.21
CA GLY A 303 14.52 -31.20 13.39
C GLY A 303 15.54 -32.05 14.16
N VAL A 304 15.82 -31.69 15.42
CA VAL A 304 16.71 -32.47 16.30
C VAL A 304 16.02 -33.74 16.80
N VAL A 305 14.76 -33.64 17.23
CA VAL A 305 14.00 -34.77 17.81
C VAL A 305 13.71 -35.84 16.76
N TRP A 306 13.24 -35.45 15.59
CA TRP A 306 12.81 -36.40 14.55
C TRP A 306 13.83 -36.65 13.44
N ARG A 307 14.94 -35.91 13.43
CA ARG A 307 16.04 -36.06 12.44
C ARG A 307 15.56 -36.04 10.99
N ASN A 308 14.42 -35.42 10.73
CA ASN A 308 13.77 -35.36 9.42
C ASN A 308 13.35 -33.91 9.09
N ALA A 309 13.91 -33.37 8.01
CA ALA A 309 13.65 -32.01 7.53
C ALA A 309 12.21 -31.79 7.06
N VAL A 310 11.59 -32.80 6.46
CA VAL A 310 10.22 -32.70 5.96
C VAL A 310 9.27 -32.46 7.12
N VAL A 311 9.44 -33.22 8.20
CA VAL A 311 8.54 -33.12 9.35
C VAL A 311 8.75 -31.81 10.13
N ALA A 312 9.99 -31.33 10.21
CA ALA A 312 10.27 -30.00 10.76
C ALA A 312 9.54 -28.90 9.99
N ILE A 313 9.50 -28.96 8.65
CA ILE A 313 8.76 -27.98 7.82
C ILE A 313 7.27 -28.05 8.14
N PHE A 314 6.67 -29.23 8.03
CA PHE A 314 5.22 -29.39 8.20
C PHE A 314 4.72 -28.87 9.55
N LEU A 315 5.42 -29.15 10.65
CA LEU A 315 5.00 -28.63 11.95
C LEU A 315 5.26 -27.15 12.15
N THR A 316 6.29 -26.58 11.50
CA THR A 316 6.50 -25.13 11.57
C THR A 316 5.35 -24.40 10.88
N ILE A 317 4.86 -24.95 9.76
CA ILE A 317 3.66 -24.45 9.06
C ILE A 317 2.41 -24.62 9.93
N LEU A 318 2.25 -25.77 10.58
CA LEU A 318 1.10 -26.04 11.45
C LEU A 318 1.09 -25.11 12.68
N PHE A 319 2.25 -24.86 13.28
CA PHE A 319 2.41 -23.89 14.36
C PHE A 319 2.10 -22.46 13.90
N TRP A 320 2.50 -22.09 12.68
CA TRP A 320 2.14 -20.79 12.10
C TRP A 320 0.62 -20.64 11.92
N LEU A 321 -0.06 -21.65 11.36
CA LEU A 321 -1.53 -21.63 11.21
C LEU A 321 -2.29 -21.52 12.53
N LEU A 322 -1.73 -22.06 13.62
CA LEU A 322 -2.31 -21.96 14.96
C LEU A 322 -2.09 -20.60 15.64
N CYS A 323 -1.08 -19.85 15.21
CA CYS A 323 -0.64 -18.61 15.85
C CYS A 323 -1.04 -17.35 15.07
N GLN A 324 -1.57 -17.51 13.85
CA GLN A 324 -2.08 -16.43 13.00
C GLN A 324 -3.45 -15.94 13.49
#